data_AF-G0MT66-F1
#
_entry.id   AF-G0MT66-F1
#
_cell.length_a   1.000
_cell.length_b   1.000
_cell.length_c   1.000
_cell.angle_alpha   90.00
_cell.angle_beta   90.00
_cell.angle_gamma   90.00
#
_symmetry.space_group_name_H-M   'P 1'
#
loop_
_entity.id
_entity.type
_entity.pdbx_description
1 polymer ?
#
loop_
_entity_poly.entity_id
_entity_poly.type
_entity_poly.pdbx_seq_one_letter_code
_entity_poly.pdbx_strand_id
1 'polypeptide(L)'
;MFYSIIFLTSLFTFINSAPTANSTNGDVSQCLKSFYRSAYDNEYNEYNCTKDMPLFSENSFAQKTSFVTGKNCFLEFAKEECSIAQYNLLNTRYEEFLDVITNPPVGERVPCSNPYFRYNALRCEPMIEDFRVKGYLATNIDTKMNDSRVLEAIDVCQKVLNCISLPCYYTEQFVEKFTGACKLLELQNSLLMDCNIKLKKESPDLSGYPCLGGISFNYGETEDGIELLSTKRECTKKVMKDFCGEKVLENFDEMAERFLILLCISCTTSIPITTSIPITNTTDGDMGSCLKQFYQAAYDGMYNCTNEFPFFSDDIAVQPTAFKTGKACFLEAAKAECTSAQYSFLSTKFDQFYESISIPPTGENVDCSSKYFKYGAQKCIPAGVNFGAKSEAVGHIDTKINDSRVLYLMEECPKLLKCMEPKCFFTEKHVQSLRDICDTIVLKNSEFMGCQVKITKQAPDLSEYTCLDGLDFYDESLKTQFELATLKKDCMKTIMEEVCGDKSVANFDEDAAGILKNLKMRARLSVALDN
;
A
#
# COMPACT_ATOMS: atom_id res chain seq x y z
N MET A 1 -10.08 -11.80 5.54
CA MET A 1 -11.14 -11.21 4.68
C MET A 1 -10.42 -10.56 3.49
N PHE A 2 -10.73 -10.91 2.23
CA PHE A 2 -9.89 -10.61 1.04
C PHE A 2 -10.31 -9.36 0.23
N TYR A 3 -10.83 -8.31 0.87
CA TYR A 3 -11.40 -7.16 0.14
C TYR A 3 -10.40 -6.04 -0.22
N SER A 4 -9.11 -6.22 0.01
CA SER A 4 -8.23 -5.06 0.24
C SER A 4 -7.14 -4.79 -0.79
N ILE A 5 -6.99 -5.65 -1.79
CA ILE A 5 -5.96 -5.44 -2.82
C ILE A 5 -6.47 -4.48 -3.92
N ILE A 6 -7.75 -4.51 -4.26
CA ILE A 6 -8.25 -3.81 -5.45
C ILE A 6 -8.59 -2.34 -5.16
N PHE A 7 -9.14 -2.01 -3.99
CA PHE A 7 -9.65 -0.66 -3.73
C PHE A 7 -8.55 0.40 -3.57
N LEU A 8 -7.48 0.10 -2.82
CA LEU A 8 -6.42 1.08 -2.55
C LEU A 8 -5.46 1.31 -3.74
N THR A 9 -5.20 0.28 -4.55
CA THR A 9 -4.38 0.44 -5.77
C THR A 9 -5.16 1.09 -6.92
N SER A 10 -6.49 0.88 -6.98
CA SER A 10 -7.37 1.46 -8.01
C SER A 10 -7.75 2.92 -7.77
N LEU A 11 -7.72 3.38 -6.52
CA LEU A 11 -8.05 4.77 -6.18
C LEU A 11 -7.07 5.80 -6.77
N PHE A 12 -5.86 5.38 -7.15
CA PHE A 12 -4.77 6.32 -7.42
C PHE A 12 -3.92 6.07 -8.68
N THR A 13 -4.35 5.21 -9.61
CA THR A 13 -3.78 5.31 -10.98
C THR A 13 -4.13 6.62 -11.68
N PHE A 14 -5.06 7.38 -11.11
CA PHE A 14 -5.28 8.78 -11.40
C PHE A 14 -4.49 9.63 -10.40
N ILE A 15 -3.22 9.91 -10.72
CA ILE A 15 -2.58 11.24 -10.75
C ILE A 15 -1.17 10.99 -11.31
N ASN A 16 -1.09 10.92 -12.63
CA ASN A 16 0.00 11.52 -13.40
C ASN A 16 -0.61 11.90 -14.75
N SER A 17 -1.65 12.73 -14.71
CA SER A 17 -2.19 13.34 -15.91
C SER A 17 -2.99 14.59 -15.54
N ALA A 18 -2.28 15.65 -15.18
CA ALA A 18 -2.53 16.87 -15.92
C ALA A 18 -1.42 16.94 -16.97
N PRO A 19 -1.75 16.95 -18.28
CA PRO A 19 -0.74 17.18 -19.29
C PRO A 19 -0.17 18.58 -19.05
N THR A 20 1.06 18.69 -18.54
CA THR A 20 1.83 19.90 -18.77
C THR A 20 2.27 19.85 -20.22
N ALA A 21 1.39 20.32 -21.10
CA ALA A 21 1.83 20.88 -22.36
C ALA A 21 2.92 21.92 -22.02
N ASN A 22 4.15 21.65 -22.47
CA ASN A 22 5.29 22.57 -22.42
C ASN A 22 5.47 23.35 -21.11
N SER A 23 6.08 22.75 -20.07
CA SER A 23 6.68 23.57 -19.01
C SER A 23 8.16 23.80 -19.29
N THR A 24 8.42 24.79 -20.11
CA THR A 24 9.70 25.50 -20.10
C THR A 24 9.88 26.20 -18.74
N ASN A 25 10.87 25.77 -17.95
CA ASN A 25 11.56 26.51 -16.88
C ASN A 25 10.75 27.20 -15.74
N GLY A 26 9.44 27.01 -15.61
CA GLY A 26 8.56 27.79 -14.71
C GLY A 26 7.79 27.04 -13.61
N ASP A 27 7.55 25.73 -13.76
CA ASP A 27 6.71 24.97 -12.84
C ASP A 27 7.53 24.33 -11.71
N VAL A 28 7.23 24.70 -10.47
CA VAL A 28 7.91 24.21 -9.26
C VAL A 28 7.14 23.08 -8.56
N SER A 29 6.11 22.52 -9.19
CA SER A 29 5.26 21.48 -8.61
C SER A 29 6.04 20.28 -8.08
N GLN A 30 6.94 19.71 -8.88
CA GLN A 30 7.72 18.54 -8.46
C GLN A 30 8.64 18.88 -7.29
N CYS A 31 9.31 20.03 -7.35
CA CYS A 31 10.14 20.55 -6.26
C CYS A 31 9.36 20.67 -4.95
N LEU A 32 8.14 21.24 -5.02
CA LEU A 32 7.28 21.40 -3.84
C LEU A 32 6.79 20.08 -3.28
N LYS A 33 6.41 19.11 -4.14
CA LYS A 33 6.03 17.77 -3.70
C LYS A 33 7.15 17.13 -2.89
N SER A 34 8.37 17.15 -3.42
CA SER A 34 9.55 16.59 -2.72
C SER A 34 9.82 17.31 -1.40
N PHE A 35 9.67 18.64 -1.36
CA PHE A 35 9.85 19.42 -0.14
C PHE A 35 8.82 19.05 0.93
N TYR A 36 7.53 19.03 0.58
CA TYR A 36 6.47 18.66 1.53
C TYR A 36 6.65 17.22 2.03
N ARG A 37 7.06 16.30 1.16
CA ARG A 37 7.39 14.93 1.57
C ARG A 37 8.51 14.89 2.59
N SER A 38 9.63 15.55 2.32
CA SER A 38 10.76 15.63 3.25
C SER A 38 10.36 16.27 4.59
N ALA A 39 9.48 17.27 4.56
CA ALA A 39 8.98 17.91 5.77
C ALA A 39 8.01 17.03 6.57
N TYR A 40 7.32 16.09 5.92
CA TYR A 40 6.37 15.17 6.54
C TYR A 40 7.08 13.96 7.18
N ASP A 41 8.03 13.36 6.45
CA ASP A 41 8.74 12.14 6.82
C ASP A 41 9.81 12.42 7.90
N ASN A 42 9.37 12.59 9.15
CA ASN A 42 10.26 12.84 10.29
C ASN A 42 11.28 11.72 10.56
N GLU A 43 11.03 10.49 10.08
CA GLU A 43 11.88 9.30 10.33
C GLU A 43 13.16 9.29 9.46
N TYR A 44 13.15 9.95 8.30
CA TYR A 44 14.27 9.99 7.33
C TYR A 44 14.75 11.42 7.05
N ASN A 45 14.38 12.38 7.92
CA ASN A 45 14.52 13.80 7.65
C ASN A 45 16.00 14.25 7.62
N GLU A 46 16.60 14.22 6.44
CA GLU A 46 17.94 14.77 6.17
C GLU A 46 17.95 16.31 6.36
N TYR A 47 16.78 16.95 6.31
CA TYR A 47 16.58 18.40 6.43
C TYR A 47 15.84 18.77 7.72
N ASN A 48 16.56 18.74 8.84
CA ASN A 48 16.02 19.01 10.19
C ASN A 48 15.36 20.40 10.38
N CYS A 49 15.54 21.31 9.43
CA CYS A 49 15.10 22.70 9.50
C CYS A 49 13.57 22.89 9.32
N THR A 50 12.83 21.83 8.96
CA THR A 50 11.36 21.87 8.74
C THR A 50 10.53 21.47 9.97
N LYS A 51 11.15 20.87 10.99
CA LYS A 51 10.48 20.17 12.11
C LYS A 51 9.50 21.04 12.92
N ASP A 52 9.81 22.32 13.09
CA ASP A 52 9.02 23.25 13.90
C ASP A 52 8.14 24.21 13.05
N MET A 53 8.09 23.98 11.73
CA MET A 53 7.35 24.84 10.83
C MET A 53 5.92 24.33 10.60
N PRO A 54 4.88 25.16 10.79
CA PRO A 54 3.50 24.77 10.53
C PRO A 54 3.15 24.74 9.02
N LEU A 55 3.95 24.02 8.22
CA LEU A 55 3.83 23.90 6.76
C LEU A 55 2.49 23.29 6.30
N PHE A 56 1.92 22.41 7.13
CA PHE A 56 0.66 21.72 6.87
C PHE A 56 -0.56 22.38 7.54
N SER A 57 -0.39 23.59 8.08
CA SER A 57 -1.48 24.33 8.73
C SER A 57 -2.52 24.79 7.71
N GLU A 58 -3.80 24.69 8.07
CA GLU A 58 -4.91 25.28 7.32
C GLU A 58 -4.90 26.81 7.35
N ASN A 59 -4.18 27.39 8.31
CA ASN A 59 -4.04 28.83 8.42
C ASN A 59 -2.98 29.35 7.43
N SER A 60 -3.44 30.05 6.38
CA SER A 60 -2.57 30.64 5.36
C SER A 60 -1.53 31.62 5.92
N PHE A 61 -1.81 32.29 7.05
CA PHE A 61 -0.83 33.13 7.74
C PHE A 61 0.29 32.30 8.39
N ALA A 62 -0.05 31.17 9.00
CA ALA A 62 0.95 30.26 9.60
C ALA A 62 1.82 29.62 8.50
N GLN A 63 1.20 29.22 7.38
CA GLN A 63 1.91 28.73 6.22
C GLN A 63 2.84 29.79 5.62
N LYS A 64 2.35 31.03 5.44
CA LYS A 64 3.16 32.17 4.99
C LYS A 64 4.35 32.41 5.91
N THR A 65 4.11 32.42 7.22
CA THR A 65 5.16 32.58 8.23
C THR A 65 6.21 31.47 8.07
N SER A 66 5.78 30.23 7.86
CA SER A 66 6.67 29.08 7.69
C SER A 66 7.62 29.25 6.50
N PHE A 67 7.12 29.65 5.33
CA PHE A 67 7.96 29.89 4.16
C PHE A 67 8.86 31.13 4.35
N VAL A 68 8.36 32.21 4.98
CA VAL A 68 9.20 33.39 5.28
C VAL A 68 10.36 33.04 6.21
N THR A 69 10.09 32.39 7.34
CA THR A 69 11.12 32.01 8.31
C THR A 69 11.99 30.87 7.79
N GLY A 70 11.41 29.98 6.99
CA GLY A 70 12.04 28.80 6.41
C GLY A 70 12.66 29.02 5.04
N LYS A 71 12.76 30.26 4.56
CA LYS A 71 13.30 30.58 3.23
C LYS A 71 14.63 29.90 2.95
N ASN A 72 15.59 30.01 3.89
CA ASN A 72 16.91 29.40 3.72
C ASN A 72 16.83 27.88 3.67
N CYS A 73 16.04 27.27 4.56
CA CYS A 73 15.79 25.83 4.59
C CYS A 73 15.21 25.33 3.25
N PHE A 74 14.18 26.01 2.74
CA PHE A 74 13.57 25.66 1.46
C PHE A 74 14.52 25.86 0.27
N LEU A 75 15.32 26.92 0.26
CA LEU A 75 16.28 27.16 -0.83
C LEU A 75 17.47 26.20 -0.79
N GLU A 76 17.94 25.78 0.40
CA GLU A 76 18.94 24.73 0.54
C GLU A 76 18.40 23.40 0.04
N PHE A 77 17.19 23.02 0.45
CA PHE A 77 16.49 21.85 -0.11
C PHE A 77 16.38 21.95 -1.64
N ALA A 78 15.88 23.08 -2.15
CA ALA A 78 15.66 23.25 -3.59
C ALA A 78 16.96 23.18 -4.40
N LYS A 79 18.08 23.62 -3.82
CA LYS A 79 19.39 23.54 -4.45
C LYS A 79 19.87 22.11 -4.64
N GLU A 80 19.53 21.22 -3.71
CA GLU A 80 19.98 19.84 -3.71
C GLU A 80 19.00 18.91 -4.43
N GLU A 81 17.70 19.14 -4.25
CA GLU A 81 16.67 18.20 -4.66
C GLU A 81 15.89 18.59 -5.91
N CYS A 82 15.84 19.87 -6.27
CA CYS A 82 15.06 20.34 -7.41
C CYS A 82 15.89 20.49 -8.68
N SER A 83 15.22 20.68 -9.82
CA SER A 83 15.94 20.96 -11.07
C SER A 83 16.69 22.28 -11.00
N ILE A 84 17.79 22.42 -11.75
CA ILE A 84 18.58 23.65 -11.76
C ILE A 84 17.71 24.85 -12.16
N ALA A 85 16.79 24.66 -13.12
CA ALA A 85 15.85 25.69 -13.55
C ALA A 85 14.87 26.08 -12.42
N GLN A 86 14.31 25.10 -11.72
CA GLN A 86 13.41 25.34 -10.58
C GLN A 86 14.14 26.07 -9.44
N TYR A 87 15.33 25.63 -9.07
CA TYR A 87 16.13 26.29 -8.05
C TYR A 87 16.45 27.73 -8.44
N ASN A 88 16.91 27.98 -9.67
CA ASN A 88 17.23 29.33 -10.12
C ASN A 88 15.99 30.24 -10.10
N LEU A 89 14.83 29.73 -10.51
CA LEU A 89 13.56 30.44 -10.44
C LEU A 89 13.19 30.77 -8.98
N LEU A 90 13.19 29.77 -8.09
CA LEU A 90 12.84 29.94 -6.68
C LEU A 90 13.81 30.87 -5.96
N ASN A 91 15.10 30.79 -6.25
CA ASN A 91 16.13 31.62 -5.62
C ASN A 91 16.03 33.09 -6.08
N THR A 92 15.76 33.34 -7.37
CA THR A 92 15.70 34.70 -7.92
C THR A 92 14.33 35.38 -7.73
N ARG A 93 13.24 34.62 -7.77
CA ARG A 93 11.85 35.10 -7.69
C ARG A 93 11.11 34.57 -6.47
N TYR A 94 11.82 34.37 -5.36
CA TYR A 94 11.27 33.79 -4.14
C TYR A 94 10.04 34.55 -3.63
N GLU A 95 10.09 35.88 -3.62
CA GLU A 95 8.99 36.69 -3.11
C GLU A 95 7.73 36.56 -3.98
N GLU A 96 7.89 36.42 -5.30
CA GLU A 96 6.79 36.18 -6.23
C GLU A 96 6.21 34.78 -6.06
N PHE A 97 7.08 33.78 -5.85
CA PHE A 97 6.67 32.43 -5.50
C PHE A 97 5.87 32.40 -4.19
N LEU A 98 6.36 33.09 -3.16
CA LEU A 98 5.70 33.22 -1.87
C LEU A 98 4.33 33.89 -2.00
N ASP A 99 4.22 34.94 -2.82
CA ASP A 99 2.96 35.61 -3.14
C ASP A 99 1.96 34.60 -3.73
N VAL A 100 2.39 33.81 -4.72
CA VAL A 100 1.56 32.79 -5.38
C VAL A 100 1.02 31.73 -4.42
N ILE A 101 1.79 31.29 -3.42
CA ILE A 101 1.33 30.22 -2.51
C ILE A 101 0.61 30.75 -1.27
N THR A 102 0.72 32.05 -0.94
CA THR A 102 0.14 32.61 0.30
C THR A 102 -1.04 33.56 0.09
N ASN A 103 -1.18 34.14 -1.10
CA ASN A 103 -2.24 35.10 -1.38
C ASN A 103 -3.29 34.47 -2.31
N PRO A 104 -4.50 34.18 -1.81
CA PRO A 104 -5.55 33.59 -2.63
C PRO A 104 -5.96 34.56 -3.76
N PRO A 105 -6.21 34.02 -4.97
CA PRO A 105 -6.61 34.85 -6.10
C PRO A 105 -7.98 35.49 -5.86
N VAL A 106 -8.13 36.76 -6.21
CA VAL A 106 -9.35 37.55 -6.00
C VAL A 106 -10.22 37.51 -7.27
N GLY A 107 -11.45 37.00 -7.17
CA GLY A 107 -12.44 37.00 -8.26
C GLY A 107 -13.46 35.86 -8.14
N GLU A 108 -14.66 36.04 -8.72
CA GLU A 108 -15.77 35.07 -8.60
C GLU A 108 -15.57 33.77 -9.40
N ARG A 109 -14.66 33.74 -10.38
CA ARG A 109 -14.39 32.57 -11.24
C ARG A 109 -12.90 32.41 -11.53
N VAL A 110 -12.15 31.97 -10.53
CA VAL A 110 -10.74 31.58 -10.72
C VAL A 110 -10.69 30.10 -11.08
N PRO A 111 -10.08 29.70 -12.20
CA PRO A 111 -9.98 28.29 -12.57
C PRO A 111 -9.07 27.53 -11.61
N CYS A 112 -9.37 26.25 -11.39
CA CYS A 112 -8.57 25.36 -10.53
C CYS A 112 -7.13 25.16 -11.00
N SER A 113 -6.88 25.43 -12.29
CA SER A 113 -5.54 25.43 -12.88
C SER A 113 -4.67 26.61 -12.41
N ASN A 114 -5.21 27.55 -11.62
CA ASN A 114 -4.43 28.61 -11.02
C ASN A 114 -3.33 28.03 -10.10
N PRO A 115 -2.07 28.50 -10.23
CA PRO A 115 -0.94 28.01 -9.45
C PRO A 115 -1.15 28.04 -7.93
N TYR A 116 -1.91 29.01 -7.39
CA TYR A 116 -2.23 29.07 -5.96
C TYR A 116 -2.88 27.77 -5.47
N PHE A 117 -3.94 27.32 -6.15
CA PHE A 117 -4.67 26.11 -5.75
C PHE A 117 -3.85 24.86 -5.99
N ARG A 118 -3.18 24.79 -7.14
CA ARG A 118 -2.31 23.67 -7.49
C ARG A 118 -1.21 23.47 -6.46
N TYR A 119 -0.44 24.51 -6.13
CA TYR A 119 0.71 24.40 -5.21
C TYR A 119 0.28 24.19 -3.76
N ASN A 120 -0.84 24.76 -3.34
CA ASN A 120 -1.37 24.51 -1.99
C ASN A 120 -1.90 23.09 -1.82
N ALA A 121 -2.46 22.48 -2.87
CA ALA A 121 -2.92 21.10 -2.80
C ALA A 121 -1.77 20.10 -2.63
N LEU A 122 -0.56 20.41 -3.13
CA LEU A 122 0.60 19.51 -3.04
C LEU A 122 1.01 19.15 -1.60
N ARG A 123 0.63 19.96 -0.61
CA ARG A 123 0.90 19.64 0.81
C ARG A 123 0.08 18.46 1.33
N CYS A 124 -0.99 18.09 0.63
CA CYS A 124 -1.83 16.94 0.99
C CYS A 124 -1.24 15.62 0.48
N GLU A 125 -0.41 15.66 -0.57
CA GLU A 125 0.20 14.47 -1.18
C GLU A 125 0.95 13.58 -0.18
N PRO A 126 1.86 14.08 0.69
CA PRO A 126 2.52 13.20 1.66
C PRO A 126 1.55 12.55 2.64
N MET A 127 0.44 13.23 3.00
CA MET A 127 -0.60 12.62 3.84
C MET A 127 -1.38 11.54 3.10
N ILE A 128 -1.66 11.74 1.80
CA ILE A 128 -2.29 10.74 0.93
C ILE A 128 -1.38 9.52 0.81
N GLU A 129 -0.07 9.72 0.68
CA GLU A 129 0.92 8.64 0.63
C GLU A 129 1.02 7.88 1.96
N ASP A 130 1.05 8.58 3.09
CA ASP A 130 1.00 7.94 4.43
C ASP A 130 -0.30 7.15 4.61
N PHE A 131 -1.43 7.68 4.14
CA PHE A 131 -2.70 6.97 4.12
C PHE A 131 -2.63 5.71 3.25
N ARG A 132 -1.94 5.72 2.11
CA ARG A 132 -1.79 4.51 1.27
C ARG A 132 -1.06 3.42 2.03
N VAL A 133 0.04 3.75 2.72
CA VAL A 133 0.84 2.79 3.49
C VAL A 133 0.03 2.24 4.67
N LYS A 134 -0.51 3.13 5.52
CA LYS A 134 -1.26 2.74 6.72
C LYS A 134 -2.58 2.07 6.37
N GLY A 135 -3.29 2.56 5.36
CA GLY A 135 -4.49 1.95 4.82
C GLY A 135 -4.22 0.56 4.24
N TYR A 136 -3.10 0.37 3.53
CA TYR A 136 -2.71 -0.95 3.04
C TYR A 136 -2.50 -1.93 4.19
N LEU A 137 -1.79 -1.52 5.25
CA LEU A 137 -1.57 -2.35 6.45
C LEU A 137 -2.87 -2.64 7.20
N ALA A 138 -3.73 -1.63 7.37
CA ALA A 138 -5.02 -1.77 8.07
C ALA A 138 -5.99 -2.72 7.36
N THR A 139 -5.87 -2.86 6.04
CA THR A 139 -6.82 -3.60 5.21
C THR A 139 -6.31 -4.98 4.76
N ASN A 140 -5.01 -5.16 4.52
CA ASN A 140 -4.45 -6.46 4.08
C ASN A 140 -4.11 -7.41 5.24
N ILE A 141 -4.32 -6.96 6.47
CA ILE A 141 -4.15 -7.73 7.70
C ILE A 141 -5.53 -7.98 8.31
N ASP A 142 -5.73 -9.15 8.92
CA ASP A 142 -6.92 -9.38 9.73
C ASP A 142 -6.76 -8.58 11.04
N THR A 143 -7.51 -7.48 11.16
CA THR A 143 -7.44 -6.53 12.29
C THR A 143 -8.62 -6.69 13.24
N LYS A 144 -8.46 -6.22 14.47
CA LYS A 144 -9.52 -6.19 15.51
C LYS A 144 -9.96 -4.75 15.77
N MET A 145 -11.09 -4.59 16.46
CA MET A 145 -11.48 -3.27 16.94
C MET A 145 -10.39 -2.68 17.86
N ASN A 146 -10.12 -1.38 17.70
CA ASN A 146 -9.06 -0.62 18.35
C ASN A 146 -7.64 -1.10 18.04
N ASP A 147 -7.44 -1.84 16.94
CA ASP A 147 -6.11 -2.10 16.42
C ASP A 147 -5.40 -0.78 16.07
N SER A 148 -4.18 -0.59 16.57
CA SER A 148 -3.46 0.68 16.42
C SER A 148 -3.27 1.05 14.95
N ARG A 149 -3.08 0.08 14.06
CA ARG A 149 -2.89 0.32 12.62
C ARG A 149 -4.14 0.90 11.97
N VAL A 150 -5.31 0.41 12.36
CA VAL A 150 -6.59 0.93 11.87
C VAL A 150 -6.83 2.33 12.42
N LEU A 151 -6.56 2.54 13.71
CA LEU A 151 -6.70 3.86 14.34
C LEU A 151 -5.75 4.90 13.71
N GLU A 152 -4.49 4.54 13.46
CA GLU A 152 -3.52 5.38 12.77
C GLU A 152 -3.96 5.69 11.33
N ALA A 153 -4.49 4.72 10.60
CA ALA A 153 -5.02 4.93 9.25
C ALA A 153 -6.26 5.87 9.26
N ILE A 154 -7.15 5.76 10.26
CA ILE A 154 -8.30 6.66 10.44
C ILE A 154 -7.83 8.09 10.76
N ASP A 155 -6.85 8.25 11.65
CA ASP A 155 -6.29 9.57 11.98
C ASP A 155 -5.69 10.27 10.74
N VAL A 156 -4.90 9.54 9.94
CA VAL A 156 -4.33 10.09 8.70
C VAL A 156 -5.41 10.37 7.66
N CYS A 157 -6.42 9.50 7.54
CA CYS A 157 -7.57 9.75 6.69
C CYS A 157 -8.26 11.08 7.00
N GLN A 158 -8.51 11.39 8.28
CA GLN A 158 -9.14 12.65 8.67
C GLN A 158 -8.28 13.86 8.30
N LYS A 159 -6.96 13.77 8.49
CA LYS A 159 -6.01 14.80 8.06
C LYS A 159 -6.07 15.02 6.55
N VAL A 160 -6.12 13.95 5.75
CA VAL A 160 -6.25 14.05 4.30
C VAL A 160 -7.59 14.70 3.92
N LEU A 161 -8.71 14.24 4.46
CA LEU A 161 -10.04 14.79 4.15
C LEU A 161 -10.11 16.29 4.43
N ASN A 162 -9.57 16.73 5.57
CA ASN A 162 -9.46 18.14 5.90
C ASN A 162 -8.59 18.89 4.88
N CYS A 163 -7.44 18.32 4.50
CA CYS A 163 -6.53 18.94 3.55
C CYS A 163 -7.12 19.07 2.13
N ILE A 164 -7.76 18.01 1.61
CA ILE A 164 -8.33 17.96 0.25
C ILE A 164 -9.69 18.65 0.12
N SER A 165 -10.32 19.01 1.25
CA SER A 165 -11.60 19.74 1.28
C SER A 165 -11.53 21.14 0.67
N LEU A 166 -10.31 21.67 0.46
CA LEU A 166 -10.09 22.95 -0.18
C LEU A 166 -10.65 22.93 -1.62
N PRO A 167 -11.56 23.86 -1.95
CA PRO A 167 -12.29 23.78 -3.21
C PRO A 167 -11.35 24.11 -4.37
N CYS A 168 -11.06 23.09 -5.19
CA CYS A 168 -11.02 23.13 -6.66
C CYS A 168 -9.94 22.22 -7.31
N TYR A 169 -8.85 21.85 -6.61
CA TYR A 169 -7.77 21.02 -7.20
C TYR A 169 -8.14 19.54 -7.29
N TYR A 170 -8.60 18.96 -6.18
CA TYR A 170 -9.10 17.59 -6.17
C TYR A 170 -10.53 17.56 -6.72
N THR A 171 -10.81 16.60 -7.59
CA THR A 171 -12.16 16.44 -8.16
C THR A 171 -13.14 15.96 -7.10
N GLU A 172 -14.42 16.30 -7.24
CA GLU A 172 -15.46 15.77 -6.35
C GLU A 172 -15.44 14.24 -6.31
N GLN A 173 -15.22 13.61 -7.46
CA GLN A 173 -15.08 12.16 -7.57
C GLN A 173 -13.89 11.62 -6.75
N PHE A 174 -12.75 12.31 -6.74
CA PHE A 174 -11.60 11.92 -5.93
C PHE A 174 -11.93 12.02 -4.45
N VAL A 175 -12.50 13.14 -4.01
CA VAL A 175 -12.89 13.39 -2.61
C VAL A 175 -13.94 12.36 -2.16
N GLU A 176 -14.91 12.03 -3.01
CA GLU A 176 -15.92 11.02 -2.74
C GLU A 176 -15.30 9.61 -2.58
N LYS A 177 -14.44 9.20 -3.51
CA LYS A 177 -13.73 7.92 -3.44
C LYS A 177 -12.87 7.84 -2.17
N PHE A 178 -12.13 8.90 -1.86
CA PHE A 178 -11.28 8.95 -0.66
C PHE A 178 -12.12 8.89 0.63
N THR A 179 -13.23 9.63 0.66
CA THR A 179 -14.22 9.56 1.75
C THR A 179 -14.78 8.15 1.91
N GLY A 180 -15.04 7.44 0.81
CA GLY A 180 -15.43 6.04 0.83
C GLY A 180 -14.39 5.13 1.47
N ALA A 181 -13.12 5.28 1.09
CA ALA A 181 -12.00 4.52 1.68
C ALA A 181 -11.84 4.78 3.18
N CYS A 182 -11.98 6.03 3.61
CA CYS A 182 -12.02 6.44 5.00
C CYS A 182 -13.14 5.75 5.80
N LYS A 183 -14.37 5.77 5.27
CA LYS A 183 -15.53 5.14 5.89
C LYS A 183 -15.38 3.62 6.03
N LEU A 184 -14.63 2.97 5.13
CA LEU A 184 -14.31 1.54 5.24
C LEU A 184 -13.44 1.26 6.49
N LEU A 185 -12.45 2.10 6.78
CA LEU A 185 -11.63 1.96 7.98
C LEU A 185 -12.44 2.21 9.26
N GLU A 186 -13.32 3.21 9.25
CA GLU A 186 -14.26 3.44 10.36
C GLU A 186 -15.16 2.23 10.60
N LEU A 187 -15.66 1.60 9.53
CA LEU A 187 -16.45 0.38 9.62
C LEU A 187 -15.64 -0.78 10.20
N GLN A 188 -14.38 -0.95 9.78
CA GLN A 188 -13.48 -1.96 10.36
C GLN A 188 -13.28 -1.73 11.87
N ASN A 189 -13.23 -0.47 12.31
CA ASN A 189 -13.14 -0.07 13.71
C ASN A 189 -14.50 0.18 14.37
N SER A 190 -15.51 -0.64 14.10
CA SER A 190 -16.85 -0.48 14.65
C SER A 190 -17.29 -1.67 15.52
N LEU A 191 -18.22 -1.40 16.45
CA LEU A 191 -18.87 -2.45 17.24
C LEU A 191 -19.63 -3.45 16.34
N LEU A 192 -20.17 -2.99 15.20
CA LEU A 192 -20.83 -3.85 14.23
C LEU A 192 -19.83 -4.88 13.66
N MET A 193 -18.65 -4.43 13.24
CA MET A 193 -17.64 -5.31 12.68
C MET A 193 -17.06 -6.24 13.74
N ASP A 194 -16.78 -5.73 14.94
CA ASP A 194 -16.32 -6.53 16.08
C ASP A 194 -17.32 -7.66 16.42
N CYS A 195 -18.62 -7.34 16.44
CA CYS A 195 -19.66 -8.33 16.65
C CYS A 195 -19.72 -9.36 15.52
N ASN A 196 -19.61 -8.95 14.25
CA ASN A 196 -19.53 -9.89 13.13
C ASN A 196 -18.34 -10.84 13.25
N ILE A 197 -17.15 -10.32 13.61
CA ILE A 197 -15.94 -11.13 13.85
C ILE A 197 -16.19 -12.10 15.01
N LYS A 198 -16.80 -11.65 16.11
CA LYS A 198 -17.15 -12.50 17.24
C LYS A 198 -18.10 -13.62 16.84
N LEU A 199 -19.21 -13.29 16.15
CA LEU A 199 -20.20 -14.27 15.70
C LEU A 199 -19.59 -15.31 14.76
N LYS A 200 -18.67 -14.90 13.87
CA LYS A 200 -17.91 -15.81 13.02
C LYS A 200 -16.96 -16.70 13.82
N LYS A 201 -16.23 -16.10 14.78
CA LYS A 201 -15.23 -16.79 15.62
C LYS A 201 -15.86 -17.83 16.56
N GLU A 202 -16.99 -17.48 17.15
CA GLU A 202 -17.72 -18.32 18.11
C GLU A 202 -18.66 -19.30 17.40
N SER A 203 -19.15 -18.95 16.21
CA SER A 203 -20.12 -19.73 15.43
C SER A 203 -21.26 -20.27 16.33
N PRO A 204 -22.00 -19.37 17.01
CA PRO A 204 -23.02 -19.77 17.96
C PRO A 204 -24.18 -20.51 17.29
N ASP A 205 -24.94 -21.27 18.08
CA ASP A 205 -26.18 -21.88 17.60
C ASP A 205 -27.24 -20.81 17.31
N LEU A 206 -27.64 -20.70 16.04
CA LEU A 206 -28.63 -19.74 15.56
C LEU A 206 -30.02 -20.37 15.36
N SER A 207 -30.24 -21.62 15.79
CA SER A 207 -31.52 -22.33 15.66
C SER A 207 -32.70 -21.58 16.30
N GLY A 208 -32.43 -20.75 17.31
CA GLY A 208 -33.40 -19.85 17.96
C GLY A 208 -33.86 -18.65 17.12
N TYR A 209 -33.29 -18.45 15.92
CA TYR A 209 -33.56 -17.29 15.04
C TYR A 209 -34.10 -17.76 13.69
N PRO A 210 -35.35 -18.27 13.63
CA PRO A 210 -35.92 -18.81 12.39
C PRO A 210 -36.03 -17.77 11.26
N CYS A 211 -36.05 -16.47 11.61
CA CYS A 211 -36.06 -15.38 10.62
C CYS A 211 -34.80 -15.33 9.75
N LEU A 212 -33.66 -15.87 10.20
CA LEU A 212 -32.44 -15.96 9.38
C LEU A 212 -32.57 -16.96 8.23
N GLY A 213 -33.55 -17.87 8.26
CA GLY A 213 -33.74 -18.85 7.18
C GLY A 213 -32.58 -19.82 6.99
N GLY A 214 -31.75 -20.04 8.03
CA GLY A 214 -30.57 -20.90 7.97
C GLY A 214 -29.28 -20.20 7.54
N ILE A 215 -29.32 -18.89 7.24
CA ILE A 215 -28.12 -18.11 6.92
C ILE A 215 -27.24 -17.98 8.16
N SER A 216 -25.95 -18.24 7.98
CA SER A 216 -24.95 -18.13 9.05
C SER A 216 -24.14 -16.83 8.93
N PHE A 217 -23.53 -16.39 10.03
CA PHE A 217 -22.56 -15.27 10.00
C PHE A 217 -21.16 -15.72 9.54
N ASN A 218 -20.97 -17.01 9.25
CA ASN A 218 -19.74 -17.56 8.69
C ASN A 218 -19.81 -17.62 7.15
N TYR A 219 -20.38 -16.58 6.53
CA TYR A 219 -20.46 -16.50 5.07
C TYR A 219 -19.07 -16.20 4.49
N GLY A 220 -18.68 -17.01 3.50
CA GLY A 220 -17.54 -16.75 2.63
C GLY A 220 -17.92 -15.93 1.39
N GLU A 221 -19.22 -15.87 1.09
CA GLU A 221 -19.78 -15.27 -0.13
C GLU A 221 -20.50 -13.95 0.17
N THR A 222 -20.45 -13.03 -0.79
CA THR A 222 -21.02 -11.67 -0.73
C THR A 222 -22.55 -11.68 -0.57
N GLU A 223 -23.25 -12.69 -1.09
CA GLU A 223 -24.72 -12.74 -1.17
C GLU A 223 -25.38 -12.92 0.20
N ASP A 224 -24.91 -13.88 1.02
CA ASP A 224 -25.42 -14.10 2.38
C ASP A 224 -25.22 -12.85 3.26
N GLY A 225 -24.07 -12.18 3.13
CA GLY A 225 -23.79 -10.93 3.83
C GLY A 225 -24.73 -9.81 3.42
N ILE A 226 -25.02 -9.69 2.11
CA ILE A 226 -26.01 -8.74 1.59
C ILE A 226 -27.40 -9.07 2.13
N GLU A 227 -27.81 -10.35 2.13
CA GLU A 227 -29.12 -10.75 2.63
C GLU A 227 -29.29 -10.47 4.13
N LEU A 228 -28.25 -10.75 4.94
CA LEU A 228 -28.22 -10.47 6.38
C LEU A 228 -28.42 -8.99 6.70
N LEU A 229 -27.82 -8.10 5.92
CA LEU A 229 -27.82 -6.66 6.17
C LEU A 229 -28.97 -5.92 5.47
N SER A 230 -29.58 -6.53 4.45
CA SER A 230 -30.73 -5.98 3.72
C SER A 230 -32.05 -6.60 4.20
N THR A 231 -32.43 -7.77 3.67
CA THR A 231 -33.76 -8.36 3.87
C THR A 231 -33.95 -9.01 5.24
N LYS A 232 -32.86 -9.46 5.89
CA LYS A 232 -32.89 -10.07 7.24
C LYS A 232 -32.46 -9.11 8.34
N ARG A 233 -32.36 -7.81 8.03
CA ARG A 233 -31.81 -6.77 8.91
C ARG A 233 -32.31 -6.81 10.35
N GLU A 234 -33.62 -6.85 10.57
CA GLU A 234 -34.19 -6.86 11.93
C GLU A 234 -33.86 -8.16 12.69
N CYS A 235 -33.77 -9.28 11.98
CA CYS A 235 -33.31 -10.54 12.56
C CYS A 235 -31.83 -10.44 12.96
N THR A 236 -31.00 -9.88 12.08
CA THR A 236 -29.58 -9.60 12.32
C THR A 236 -29.37 -8.71 13.55
N LYS A 237 -30.14 -7.62 13.69
CA LYS A 237 -30.13 -6.75 14.88
C LYS A 237 -30.43 -7.55 16.15
N LYS A 238 -31.45 -8.42 16.11
CA LYS A 238 -31.80 -9.27 17.27
C LYS A 238 -30.65 -10.18 17.66
N VAL A 239 -30.06 -10.89 16.69
CA VAL A 239 -28.91 -11.79 16.92
C VAL A 239 -27.74 -11.00 17.51
N MET A 240 -27.35 -9.89 16.88
CA MET A 240 -26.23 -9.09 17.36
C MET A 240 -26.48 -8.52 18.76
N LYS A 241 -27.71 -8.07 19.08
CA LYS A 241 -28.06 -7.64 20.44
C LYS A 241 -27.89 -8.76 21.45
N ASP A 242 -28.34 -9.97 21.12
CA ASP A 242 -28.31 -11.11 22.04
C ASP A 242 -26.87 -11.60 22.29
N PHE A 243 -25.99 -11.57 21.28
CA PHE A 243 -24.61 -12.05 21.40
C PHE A 243 -23.56 -10.99 21.73
N CYS A 244 -23.82 -9.73 21.38
CA CYS A 244 -22.84 -8.63 21.49
C CYS A 244 -23.35 -7.46 22.36
N GLY A 245 -24.61 -7.49 22.80
CA GLY A 245 -25.22 -6.46 23.64
C GLY A 245 -25.81 -5.30 22.84
N GLU A 246 -26.56 -4.42 23.52
CA GLU A 246 -27.37 -3.37 22.88
C GLU A 246 -26.54 -2.29 22.17
N LYS A 247 -25.30 -2.04 22.61
CA LYS A 247 -24.42 -1.02 22.02
C LYS A 247 -24.10 -1.27 20.54
N VAL A 248 -24.12 -2.53 20.08
CA VAL A 248 -23.90 -2.85 18.65
C VAL A 248 -25.00 -2.27 17.75
N LEU A 249 -26.15 -1.93 18.34
CA LEU A 249 -27.27 -1.35 17.61
C LEU A 249 -27.14 0.17 17.44
N GLU A 250 -26.23 0.81 18.18
CA GLU A 250 -25.91 2.22 18.00
C GLU A 250 -25.31 2.41 16.60
N ASN A 251 -25.99 3.19 15.76
CA ASN A 251 -25.63 3.44 14.36
C ASN A 251 -25.61 2.19 13.47
N PHE A 252 -26.25 1.08 13.89
CA PHE A 252 -26.29 -0.15 13.10
C PHE A 252 -26.78 0.09 11.67
N ASP A 253 -27.89 0.82 11.50
CA ASP A 253 -28.47 1.03 10.17
C ASP A 253 -27.52 1.79 9.26
N GLU A 254 -26.88 2.84 9.77
CA GLU A 254 -25.89 3.61 9.02
C GLU A 254 -24.69 2.74 8.62
N MET A 255 -24.14 1.95 9.55
CA MET A 255 -23.00 1.08 9.28
C MET A 255 -23.35 -0.09 8.35
N ALA A 256 -24.57 -0.63 8.46
CA ALA A 256 -25.07 -1.68 7.59
C ALA A 256 -25.25 -1.20 6.14
N GLU A 257 -25.81 0.00 5.94
CA GLU A 257 -25.89 0.62 4.61
C GLU A 257 -24.49 0.83 4.01
N ARG A 258 -23.53 1.33 4.81
CA ARG A 258 -22.13 1.48 4.36
C ARG A 258 -21.51 0.13 3.98
N PHE A 259 -21.78 -0.91 4.76
CA PHE A 259 -21.24 -2.25 4.48
C PHE A 259 -21.89 -2.88 3.23
N LEU A 260 -23.19 -2.65 3.02
CA LEU A 260 -23.90 -3.06 1.79
C LEU A 260 -23.32 -2.40 0.54
N ILE A 261 -23.02 -1.10 0.58
CA ILE A 261 -22.37 -0.39 -0.54
C ILE A 261 -21.04 -1.06 -0.90
N LEU A 262 -20.22 -1.42 0.10
CA LEU A 262 -18.95 -2.11 -0.10
C LEU A 262 -19.13 -3.49 -0.75
N LEU A 263 -20.06 -4.31 -0.23
CA LEU A 263 -20.36 -5.64 -0.78
C LEU A 263 -20.88 -5.56 -2.22
N CYS A 264 -21.62 -4.50 -2.57
CA CYS A 264 -22.15 -4.28 -3.91
C CYS A 264 -21.09 -3.80 -4.92
N ILE A 265 -20.10 -3.00 -4.53
CA ILE A 265 -19.02 -2.58 -5.44
C ILE A 265 -18.18 -3.78 -5.88
N SER A 266 -17.96 -4.76 -4.99
CA SER A 266 -17.34 -6.03 -5.37
C SER A 266 -18.15 -6.87 -6.36
N CYS A 267 -19.45 -6.60 -6.55
CA CYS A 267 -20.29 -7.32 -7.51
C CYS A 267 -20.18 -6.74 -8.95
N THR A 268 -19.85 -5.46 -9.11
CA THR A 268 -19.78 -4.80 -10.43
C THR A 268 -18.40 -4.84 -11.06
N THR A 269 -17.31 -4.96 -10.28
CA THR A 269 -15.93 -5.02 -10.78
C THR A 269 -15.39 -6.44 -10.95
N SER A 270 -16.25 -7.39 -11.30
CA SER A 270 -15.89 -8.79 -11.57
C SER A 270 -15.05 -8.94 -12.86
N ILE A 271 -13.90 -8.27 -12.95
CA ILE A 271 -12.82 -8.66 -13.84
C ILE A 271 -12.12 -9.83 -13.16
N PRO A 272 -11.94 -10.99 -13.83
CA PRO A 272 -11.22 -12.12 -13.26
C PRO A 272 -9.73 -11.80 -13.23
N ILE A 273 -9.29 -10.96 -12.29
CA ILE A 273 -7.89 -10.91 -11.89
C ILE A 273 -7.71 -12.08 -10.93
N THR A 274 -7.22 -13.19 -11.48
CA THR A 274 -6.73 -14.34 -10.73
C THR A 274 -5.55 -13.93 -9.83
N THR A 275 -5.88 -13.37 -8.67
CA THR A 275 -5.02 -13.24 -7.48
C THR A 275 -5.60 -13.96 -6.27
N SER A 276 -6.74 -14.65 -6.44
CA SER A 276 -7.23 -15.59 -5.44
C SER A 276 -6.30 -16.82 -5.40
N ILE A 277 -5.55 -16.93 -4.30
CA ILE A 277 -5.19 -18.24 -3.77
C ILE A 277 -6.51 -19.01 -3.63
N PRO A 278 -6.61 -20.25 -4.14
CA PRO A 278 -7.87 -20.99 -4.15
C PRO A 278 -8.43 -21.07 -2.73
N ILE A 279 -9.58 -20.41 -2.51
CA ILE A 279 -10.35 -20.54 -1.28
C ILE A 279 -11.07 -21.88 -1.39
N THR A 280 -10.44 -22.93 -0.88
CA THR A 280 -11.16 -24.16 -0.55
C THR A 280 -12.01 -23.86 0.68
N ASN A 281 -13.32 -24.11 0.59
CA ASN A 281 -14.29 -24.08 1.70
C ASN A 281 -13.62 -24.46 3.03
N THR A 282 -13.47 -23.49 3.93
CA THR A 282 -12.84 -23.70 5.23
C THR A 282 -13.85 -24.41 6.11
N THR A 283 -13.73 -25.73 6.19
CA THR A 283 -14.29 -26.49 7.30
C THR A 283 -13.53 -26.09 8.57
N ASP A 284 -14.20 -26.14 9.72
CA ASP A 284 -13.64 -25.82 11.05
C ASP A 284 -12.33 -26.57 11.41
N GLY A 285 -11.94 -27.56 10.60
CA GLY A 285 -10.68 -28.31 10.73
C GLY A 285 -9.46 -27.74 9.98
N ASP A 286 -9.60 -26.67 9.19
CA ASP A 286 -8.45 -26.05 8.50
C ASP A 286 -7.76 -24.98 9.37
N MET A 287 -6.48 -25.18 9.70
CA MET A 287 -5.71 -24.25 10.54
C MET A 287 -5.05 -23.10 9.76
N GLY A 288 -5.20 -23.03 8.43
CA GLY A 288 -4.52 -22.03 7.61
C GLY A 288 -4.81 -20.58 8.04
N SER A 289 -6.09 -20.24 8.26
CA SER A 289 -6.50 -18.90 8.70
C SER A 289 -6.07 -18.57 10.13
N CYS A 290 -6.07 -19.57 11.02
CA CYS A 290 -5.57 -19.44 12.39
C CYS A 290 -4.06 -19.16 12.40
N LEU A 291 -3.29 -19.91 11.60
CA LEU A 291 -1.85 -19.71 11.51
C LEU A 291 -1.47 -18.37 10.88
N LYS A 292 -2.19 -17.93 9.86
CA LYS A 292 -2.02 -16.59 9.30
C LYS A 292 -2.13 -15.52 10.39
N GLN A 293 -3.18 -15.58 11.22
CA GLN A 293 -3.40 -14.61 12.31
C GLN A 293 -2.33 -14.75 13.40
N PHE A 294 -1.95 -15.97 13.78
CA PHE A 294 -0.87 -16.20 14.73
C PHE A 294 0.45 -15.59 14.24
N TYR A 295 0.88 -15.89 13.02
CA TYR A 295 2.13 -15.36 12.47
C TYR A 295 2.08 -13.84 12.35
N GLN A 296 0.93 -13.27 11.99
CA GLN A 296 0.78 -11.83 11.96
C GLN A 296 0.97 -11.22 13.35
N ALA A 297 0.24 -11.70 14.36
CA ALA A 297 0.34 -11.18 15.72
C ALA A 297 1.74 -11.37 16.33
N ALA A 298 2.41 -12.47 16.00
CA ALA A 298 3.80 -12.72 16.39
C ALA A 298 4.77 -11.74 15.69
N TYR A 299 4.54 -11.42 14.42
CA TYR A 299 5.35 -10.47 13.65
C TYR A 299 5.21 -9.05 14.20
N ASP A 300 3.99 -8.68 14.58
CA ASP A 300 3.67 -7.37 15.16
C ASP A 300 4.07 -7.25 16.64
N GLY A 301 4.58 -8.33 17.25
CA GLY A 301 4.98 -8.34 18.65
C GLY A 301 3.84 -8.22 19.65
N MET A 302 2.61 -8.61 19.28
CA MET A 302 1.43 -8.53 20.15
C MET A 302 1.52 -9.45 21.39
N TYR A 303 2.36 -10.48 21.30
CA TYR A 303 2.59 -11.46 22.35
C TYR A 303 4.08 -11.47 22.69
N ASN A 304 4.46 -10.95 23.85
CA ASN A 304 5.89 -10.81 24.23
C ASN A 304 6.66 -12.14 24.14
N CYS A 305 6.00 -13.27 24.43
CA CYS A 305 6.62 -14.59 24.40
C CYS A 305 7.02 -15.06 22.99
N THR A 306 6.44 -14.50 21.90
CA THR A 306 6.72 -15.01 20.55
C THR A 306 8.13 -14.71 20.09
N ASN A 307 8.78 -13.69 20.67
CA ASN A 307 10.16 -13.32 20.38
C ASN A 307 11.19 -14.31 20.94
N GLU A 308 10.79 -15.17 21.89
CA GLU A 308 11.68 -16.17 22.50
C GLU A 308 11.83 -17.43 21.63
N PHE A 309 11.01 -17.58 20.58
CA PHE A 309 10.97 -18.79 19.76
C PHE A 309 11.10 -18.45 18.27
N PRO A 310 11.87 -19.24 17.49
CA PRO A 310 12.07 -18.99 16.07
C PRO A 310 10.91 -19.52 15.21
N PHE A 311 9.68 -19.06 15.46
CA PHE A 311 8.47 -19.50 14.75
C PHE A 311 8.52 -19.26 13.23
N PHE A 312 9.25 -18.22 12.81
CA PHE A 312 9.44 -17.84 11.40
C PHE A 312 10.60 -18.56 10.69
N SER A 313 11.31 -19.47 11.37
CA SER A 313 12.47 -20.13 10.76
C SER A 313 12.10 -20.91 9.50
N ASP A 314 12.94 -20.81 8.47
CA ASP A 314 12.88 -21.64 7.25
C ASP A 314 13.57 -22.99 7.40
N ASP A 315 14.26 -23.20 8.52
CA ASP A 315 14.91 -24.46 8.81
C ASP A 315 13.87 -25.49 9.29
N ILE A 316 13.77 -26.59 8.53
CA ILE A 316 12.84 -27.70 8.73
C ILE A 316 13.01 -28.42 10.09
N ALA A 317 14.17 -28.29 10.74
CA ALA A 317 14.40 -28.85 12.08
C ALA A 317 14.11 -27.83 13.19
N VAL A 318 14.32 -26.54 12.90
CA VAL A 318 14.17 -25.46 13.88
C VAL A 318 12.71 -25.07 14.09
N GLN A 319 11.95 -24.89 13.01
CA GLN A 319 10.57 -24.42 13.13
C GLN A 319 9.68 -25.40 13.92
N PRO A 320 9.69 -26.72 13.65
CA PRO A 320 8.99 -27.68 14.51
C PRO A 320 9.39 -27.54 15.97
N THR A 321 10.69 -27.50 16.26
CA THR A 321 11.19 -27.37 17.62
C THR A 321 10.67 -26.10 18.31
N ALA A 322 10.51 -24.98 17.57
CA ALA A 322 9.89 -23.77 18.07
C ALA A 322 8.42 -23.98 18.48
N PHE A 323 7.61 -24.66 17.66
CA PHE A 323 6.23 -25.01 18.03
C PHE A 323 6.16 -25.95 19.24
N LYS A 324 7.07 -26.92 19.33
CA LYS A 324 7.10 -27.87 20.44
C LYS A 324 7.48 -27.19 21.77
N THR A 325 8.54 -26.40 21.78
CA THR A 325 9.04 -25.71 22.98
C THR A 325 8.21 -24.49 23.35
N GLY A 326 7.77 -23.73 22.34
CA GLY A 326 6.90 -22.57 22.47
C GLY A 326 5.41 -22.89 22.50
N LYS A 327 5.01 -24.15 22.74
CA LYS A 327 3.61 -24.61 22.72
C LYS A 327 2.69 -23.74 23.59
N ALA A 328 3.14 -23.37 24.80
CA ALA A 328 2.35 -22.54 25.70
C ALA A 328 2.08 -21.15 25.10
N CYS A 329 3.12 -20.50 24.56
CA CYS A 329 3.03 -19.21 23.89
C CYS A 329 2.14 -19.28 22.64
N PHE A 330 2.32 -20.31 21.80
CA PHE A 330 1.48 -20.52 20.63
C PHE A 330 0.00 -20.71 21.00
N LEU A 331 -0.31 -21.52 22.02
CA LEU A 331 -1.68 -21.76 22.45
C LEU A 331 -2.32 -20.52 23.09
N GLU A 332 -1.54 -19.70 23.80
CA GLU A 332 -1.99 -18.39 24.31
C GLU A 332 -2.45 -17.49 23.16
N ALA A 333 -1.59 -17.30 22.15
CA ALA A 333 -1.93 -16.51 20.98
C ALA A 333 -3.10 -17.13 20.19
N ALA A 334 -3.08 -18.45 19.94
CA ALA A 334 -4.13 -19.14 19.21
C ALA A 334 -5.51 -19.04 19.88
N LYS A 335 -5.57 -18.98 21.21
CA LYS A 335 -6.84 -18.76 21.94
C LYS A 335 -7.48 -17.41 21.60
N ALA A 336 -6.65 -16.39 21.44
CA ALA A 336 -7.09 -15.04 21.14
C ALA A 336 -7.31 -14.81 19.64
N GLU A 337 -6.53 -15.47 18.77
CA GLU A 337 -6.54 -15.24 17.32
C GLU A 337 -7.42 -16.23 16.53
N CYS A 338 -7.60 -17.46 16.99
CA CYS A 338 -8.26 -18.50 16.18
C CYS A 338 -9.73 -18.71 16.54
N THR A 339 -10.52 -19.31 15.65
CA THR A 339 -11.91 -19.67 15.98
C THR A 339 -11.95 -20.65 17.15
N SER A 340 -13.10 -20.71 17.83
CA SER A 340 -13.27 -21.61 18.99
C SER A 340 -13.03 -23.08 18.59
N ALA A 341 -13.47 -23.48 17.40
CA ALA A 341 -13.24 -24.82 16.87
C ALA A 341 -11.75 -25.08 16.57
N GLN A 342 -11.06 -24.12 15.96
CA GLN A 342 -9.63 -24.21 15.68
C GLN A 342 -8.79 -24.29 16.96
N TYR A 343 -9.08 -23.43 17.94
CA TYR A 343 -8.41 -23.47 19.24
C TYR A 343 -8.69 -24.77 20.00
N SER A 344 -9.93 -25.26 19.97
CA SER A 344 -10.28 -26.56 20.58
C SER A 344 -9.48 -27.69 19.95
N PHE A 345 -9.34 -27.69 18.61
CA PHE A 345 -8.47 -28.64 17.91
C PHE A 345 -7.00 -28.49 18.33
N LEU A 346 -6.44 -27.28 18.31
CA LEU A 346 -5.03 -27.05 18.66
C LEU A 346 -4.71 -27.40 20.11
N SER A 347 -5.62 -27.10 21.04
CA SER A 347 -5.41 -27.37 22.47
C SER A 347 -5.53 -28.86 22.83
N THR A 348 -6.42 -29.60 22.15
CA THR A 348 -6.66 -31.03 22.44
C THR A 348 -5.86 -31.99 21.55
N LYS A 349 -5.54 -31.57 20.32
CA LYS A 349 -4.85 -32.38 19.30
C LYS A 349 -3.57 -31.69 18.81
N PHE A 350 -2.88 -30.98 19.71
CA PHE A 350 -1.65 -30.27 19.40
C PHE A 350 -0.60 -31.16 18.72
N ASP A 351 -0.42 -32.39 19.21
CA ASP A 351 0.62 -33.28 18.69
C ASP A 351 0.32 -33.71 17.23
N GLN A 352 -0.97 -33.87 16.87
CA GLN A 352 -1.38 -34.12 15.48
C GLN A 352 -1.13 -32.90 14.58
N PHE A 353 -1.41 -31.69 15.10
CA PHE A 353 -1.07 -30.45 14.41
C PHE A 353 0.44 -30.33 14.19
N TYR A 354 1.22 -30.54 15.26
CA TYR A 354 2.67 -30.51 15.25
C TYR A 354 3.25 -31.49 14.21
N GLU A 355 2.80 -32.74 14.18
CA GLU A 355 3.23 -33.72 13.18
C GLU A 355 2.94 -33.22 11.75
N SER A 356 1.79 -32.60 11.52
CA SER A 356 1.39 -32.09 10.20
C SER A 356 2.24 -30.95 9.66
N ILE A 357 2.96 -30.23 10.53
CA ILE A 357 3.90 -29.17 10.15
C ILE A 357 5.38 -29.59 10.25
N SER A 358 5.65 -30.74 10.85
CA SER A 358 7.03 -31.20 11.13
C SER A 358 7.55 -32.23 10.14
N ILE A 359 6.64 -32.97 9.49
CA ILE A 359 7.02 -34.07 8.61
C ILE A 359 6.77 -33.63 7.16
N PRO A 360 7.83 -33.37 6.38
CA PRO A 360 7.66 -33.06 4.96
C PRO A 360 7.11 -34.29 4.23
N PRO A 361 6.13 -34.14 3.32
CA PRO A 361 5.67 -35.25 2.50
C PRO A 361 6.80 -35.77 1.60
N THR A 362 6.97 -37.09 1.56
CA THR A 362 8.01 -37.78 0.78
C THR A 362 7.41 -38.49 -0.44
N GLY A 363 8.00 -38.33 -1.63
CA GLY A 363 7.61 -39.06 -2.86
C GLY A 363 7.89 -38.28 -4.15
N GLU A 364 7.79 -38.94 -5.31
CA GLU A 364 7.99 -38.31 -6.63
C GLU A 364 6.85 -37.33 -7.01
N ASN A 365 5.67 -37.50 -6.43
CA ASN A 365 4.52 -36.61 -6.58
C ASN A 365 4.21 -35.92 -5.25
N VAL A 366 4.94 -34.84 -4.96
CA VAL A 366 4.73 -34.03 -3.76
C VAL A 366 3.35 -33.36 -3.83
N ASP A 367 2.44 -33.78 -2.97
CA ASP A 367 1.11 -33.19 -2.88
C ASP A 367 1.18 -31.80 -2.22
N CYS A 368 1.06 -30.78 -3.06
CA CYS A 368 1.05 -29.38 -2.64
C CYS A 368 -0.21 -28.98 -1.86
N SER A 369 -1.23 -29.84 -1.79
CA SER A 369 -2.39 -29.64 -0.90
C SER A 369 -2.12 -30.10 0.54
N SER A 370 -0.96 -30.70 0.82
CA SER A 370 -0.60 -31.14 2.17
C SER A 370 -0.55 -29.98 3.17
N LYS A 371 -0.95 -30.29 4.40
CA LYS A 371 -0.93 -29.34 5.53
C LYS A 371 0.46 -28.76 5.78
N TYR A 372 1.51 -29.54 5.56
CA TYR A 372 2.90 -29.11 5.70
C TYR A 372 3.20 -27.83 4.90
N PHE A 373 2.95 -27.84 3.58
CA PHE A 373 3.22 -26.66 2.74
C PHE A 373 2.24 -25.53 3.03
N LYS A 374 0.95 -25.84 3.17
CA LYS A 374 -0.09 -24.84 3.39
C LYS A 374 0.14 -24.04 4.67
N TYR A 375 0.48 -24.73 5.76
CA TYR A 375 0.68 -24.15 7.09
C TYR A 375 2.06 -23.50 7.21
N GLY A 376 3.09 -24.14 6.65
CA GLY A 376 4.44 -23.58 6.62
C GLY A 376 4.51 -22.24 5.86
N ALA A 377 3.78 -22.11 4.75
CA ALA A 377 3.81 -20.89 3.94
C ALA A 377 3.10 -19.67 4.59
N GLN A 378 2.23 -19.88 5.60
CA GLN A 378 1.55 -18.77 6.27
C GLN A 378 2.53 -17.81 6.94
N LYS A 379 3.72 -18.29 7.36
CA LYS A 379 4.74 -17.47 8.02
C LYS A 379 5.35 -16.38 7.13
N CYS A 380 5.26 -16.54 5.81
CA CYS A 380 5.79 -15.58 4.84
C CYS A 380 4.83 -14.40 4.61
N ILE A 381 3.56 -14.56 4.96
CA ILE A 381 2.51 -13.57 4.66
C ILE A 381 2.78 -12.24 5.37
N PRO A 382 3.07 -12.19 6.69
CA PRO A 382 3.31 -10.91 7.38
C PRO A 382 4.48 -10.13 6.78
N ALA A 383 5.59 -10.82 6.51
CA ALA A 383 6.76 -10.22 5.87
C ALA A 383 6.42 -9.72 4.45
N GLY A 384 5.64 -10.48 3.68
CA GLY A 384 5.18 -10.06 2.35
C GLY A 384 4.27 -8.83 2.36
N VAL A 385 3.36 -8.73 3.32
CA VAL A 385 2.47 -7.56 3.50
C VAL A 385 3.30 -6.32 3.88
N ASN A 386 4.22 -6.44 4.84
CA ASN A 386 5.09 -5.33 5.23
C ASN A 386 6.02 -4.89 4.09
N PHE A 387 6.60 -5.86 3.37
CA PHE A 387 7.42 -5.60 2.19
C PHE A 387 6.61 -4.88 1.11
N GLY A 388 5.37 -5.29 0.85
CA GLY A 388 4.47 -4.64 -0.10
C GLY A 388 4.19 -3.19 0.28
N ALA A 389 3.85 -2.93 1.55
CA ALA A 389 3.59 -1.57 2.05
C ALA A 389 4.80 -0.64 1.89
N LYS A 390 6.00 -1.12 2.24
CA LYS A 390 7.25 -0.35 2.10
C LYS A 390 7.67 -0.18 0.64
N SER A 391 7.45 -1.19 -0.20
CA SER A 391 7.73 -1.11 -1.65
C SER A 391 6.82 -0.09 -2.33
N GLU A 392 5.54 -0.05 -1.96
CA GLU A 392 4.59 0.96 -2.42
C GLU A 392 5.05 2.36 -2.04
N ALA A 393 5.48 2.54 -0.78
CA ALA A 393 6.00 3.82 -0.29
C ALA A 393 7.20 4.33 -1.11
N VAL A 394 8.09 3.44 -1.54
CA VAL A 394 9.30 3.77 -2.33
C VAL A 394 8.99 3.89 -3.83
N GLY A 395 7.94 3.23 -4.32
CA GLY A 395 7.54 3.23 -5.73
C GLY A 395 7.27 4.64 -6.27
N HIS A 396 6.65 5.49 -5.46
CA HIS A 396 6.14 6.82 -5.84
C HIS A 396 7.14 7.97 -5.68
N ILE A 397 8.41 7.66 -5.40
CA ILE A 397 9.40 8.64 -4.94
C ILE A 397 10.66 8.55 -5.79
N ASP A 398 11.25 9.71 -6.05
CA ASP A 398 12.60 9.78 -6.57
C ASP A 398 13.58 9.39 -5.46
N THR A 399 14.38 8.36 -5.71
CA THR A 399 15.37 7.85 -4.77
C THR A 399 16.77 8.12 -5.31
N LYS A 400 17.69 8.48 -4.41
CA LYS A 400 19.12 8.50 -4.73
C LYS A 400 19.71 7.11 -4.61
N ILE A 401 20.85 6.90 -5.27
CA ILE A 401 21.66 5.70 -5.06
C ILE A 401 22.05 5.62 -3.58
N ASN A 402 21.94 4.43 -3.00
CA ASN A 402 22.12 4.12 -1.59
C ASN A 402 21.08 4.77 -0.66
N ASP A 403 19.88 5.08 -1.16
CA ASP A 403 18.75 5.40 -0.29
C ASP A 403 18.49 4.25 0.68
N SER A 404 18.50 4.55 1.98
CA SER A 404 18.38 3.53 3.04
C SER A 404 17.10 2.69 2.94
N ARG A 405 16.00 3.27 2.42
CA ARG A 405 14.72 2.58 2.26
C ARG A 405 14.79 1.57 1.11
N VAL A 406 15.48 1.93 0.03
CA VAL A 406 15.74 1.03 -1.10
C VAL A 406 16.68 -0.09 -0.67
N LEU A 407 17.77 0.23 0.03
CA LEU A 407 18.72 -0.76 0.54
C LEU A 407 18.07 -1.76 1.49
N TYR A 408 17.19 -1.30 2.38
CA TYR A 408 16.39 -2.17 3.24
C TYR A 408 15.56 -3.16 2.40
N LEU A 409 14.83 -2.68 1.39
CA LEU A 409 14.02 -3.53 0.53
C LEU A 409 14.87 -4.52 -0.29
N MET A 410 16.05 -4.11 -0.75
CA MET A 410 17.01 -4.99 -1.42
C MET A 410 17.48 -6.13 -0.51
N GLU A 411 17.66 -5.87 0.79
CA GLU A 411 18.04 -6.89 1.78
C GLU A 411 16.88 -7.85 2.10
N GLU A 412 15.65 -7.35 2.15
CA GLU A 412 14.46 -8.15 2.46
C GLU A 412 14.00 -9.02 1.28
N CYS A 413 14.18 -8.55 0.05
CA CYS A 413 13.85 -9.28 -1.19
C CYS A 413 14.28 -10.76 -1.21
N PRO A 414 15.58 -11.10 -1.04
CA PRO A 414 16.03 -12.49 -1.08
C PRO A 414 15.46 -13.32 0.08
N LYS A 415 15.23 -12.71 1.25
CA LYS A 415 14.62 -13.39 2.42
C LYS A 415 13.18 -13.79 2.11
N LEU A 416 12.40 -12.86 1.57
CA LEU A 416 11.01 -13.12 1.21
C LEU A 416 10.88 -14.09 0.03
N LEU A 417 11.72 -13.95 -1.00
CA LEU A 417 11.75 -14.89 -2.13
C LEU A 417 12.05 -16.31 -1.66
N LYS A 418 13.04 -16.48 -0.76
CA LYS A 418 13.36 -17.78 -0.16
C LYS A 418 12.19 -18.36 0.65
N CYS A 419 11.52 -17.53 1.43
CA CYS A 419 10.34 -17.95 2.19
C CYS A 419 9.20 -18.44 1.25
N MET A 420 9.00 -17.75 0.13
CA MET A 420 7.94 -18.04 -0.85
C MET A 420 8.32 -19.11 -1.90
N GLU A 421 9.60 -19.49 -2.00
CA GLU A 421 10.13 -20.43 -2.98
C GLU A 421 9.50 -21.83 -2.96
N PRO A 422 9.06 -22.40 -1.82
CA PRO A 422 8.33 -23.67 -1.81
C PRO A 422 7.08 -23.58 -2.70
N LYS A 423 7.17 -24.23 -3.88
CA LYS A 423 6.24 -24.11 -5.03
C LYS A 423 4.79 -24.56 -4.79
N CYS A 424 4.44 -24.90 -3.55
CA CYS A 424 3.17 -25.55 -3.26
C CYS A 424 2.07 -24.59 -2.79
N PHE A 425 2.40 -23.52 -2.08
CA PHE A 425 1.40 -22.57 -1.59
C PHE A 425 1.33 -21.30 -2.45
N PHE A 426 2.49 -20.73 -2.78
CA PHE A 426 2.57 -19.60 -3.68
C PHE A 426 2.63 -20.09 -5.12
N THR A 427 1.76 -19.56 -5.97
CA THR A 427 1.80 -19.84 -7.40
C THR A 427 3.08 -19.27 -8.00
N GLU A 428 3.54 -19.86 -9.10
CA GLU A 428 4.66 -19.30 -9.87
C GLU A 428 4.43 -17.85 -10.25
N LYS A 429 3.18 -17.47 -10.57
CA LYS A 429 2.78 -16.09 -10.85
C LYS A 429 3.03 -15.17 -9.64
N HIS A 430 2.73 -15.60 -8.41
CA HIS A 430 2.99 -14.81 -7.20
C HIS A 430 4.48 -14.62 -6.96
N VAL A 431 5.26 -15.71 -7.04
CA VAL A 431 6.71 -15.65 -6.85
C VAL A 431 7.36 -14.80 -7.95
N GLN A 432 6.90 -14.92 -9.19
CA GLN A 432 7.39 -14.10 -10.30
C GLN A 432 7.03 -12.62 -10.10
N SER A 433 5.81 -12.32 -9.64
CA SER A 433 5.42 -10.92 -9.34
C SER A 433 6.33 -10.31 -8.27
N LEU A 434 6.68 -11.07 -7.23
CA LEU A 434 7.65 -10.60 -6.22
C LEU A 434 9.05 -10.40 -6.82
N ARG A 435 9.53 -11.32 -7.66
CA ARG A 435 10.81 -11.15 -8.39
C ARG A 435 10.80 -9.86 -9.19
N ASP A 436 9.72 -9.58 -9.92
CA ASP A 436 9.58 -8.38 -10.74
C ASP A 436 9.63 -7.09 -9.90
N ILE A 437 9.02 -7.09 -8.71
CA ILE A 437 9.10 -5.98 -7.76
C ILE A 437 10.54 -5.83 -7.24
N CYS A 438 11.19 -6.92 -6.87
CA CYS A 438 12.58 -6.93 -6.42
C CYS A 438 13.55 -6.42 -7.49
N ASP A 439 13.39 -6.84 -8.74
CA ASP A 439 14.18 -6.33 -9.87
C ASP A 439 14.00 -4.81 -10.01
N THR A 440 12.78 -4.30 -9.83
CA THR A 440 12.48 -2.86 -9.88
C THR A 440 13.16 -2.10 -8.73
N ILE A 441 13.21 -2.68 -7.53
CA ILE A 441 13.89 -2.09 -6.37
C ILE A 441 15.41 -2.04 -6.60
N VAL A 442 15.99 -3.11 -7.13
CA VAL A 442 17.42 -3.14 -7.49
C VAL A 442 17.74 -2.11 -8.56
N LEU A 443 16.89 -2.00 -9.59
CA LEU A 443 17.01 -1.01 -10.65
C LEU A 443 16.95 0.42 -10.10
N LYS A 444 16.08 0.71 -9.11
CA LYS A 444 16.04 2.03 -8.45
C LYS A 444 17.36 2.42 -7.78
N ASN A 445 18.20 1.45 -7.41
CA ASN A 445 19.51 1.68 -6.81
C ASN A 445 20.68 1.63 -7.81
N SER A 446 20.42 1.62 -9.13
CA SER A 446 21.49 1.53 -10.14
C SER A 446 22.01 2.90 -10.57
N GLU A 447 23.26 2.93 -11.07
CA GLU A 447 23.85 4.10 -11.73
C GLU A 447 23.04 4.53 -12.96
N PHE A 448 22.40 3.58 -13.63
CA PHE A 448 21.47 3.84 -14.71
C PHE A 448 20.28 4.69 -14.23
N MET A 449 19.59 4.30 -13.16
CA MET A 449 18.44 5.06 -12.67
C MET A 449 18.88 6.40 -12.06
N GLY A 450 20.01 6.41 -11.35
CA GLY A 450 20.62 7.66 -10.89
C GLY A 450 20.93 8.64 -12.03
N CYS A 451 21.36 8.13 -13.18
CA CYS A 451 21.56 8.94 -14.38
C CYS A 451 20.23 9.44 -14.98
N GLN A 452 19.17 8.64 -15.03
CA GLN A 452 17.86 9.12 -15.47
C GLN A 452 17.36 10.28 -14.60
N VAL A 453 17.45 10.14 -13.27
CA VAL A 453 17.11 11.22 -12.32
C VAL A 453 17.97 12.45 -12.59
N LYS A 454 19.28 12.28 -12.83
CA LYS A 454 20.19 13.39 -13.15
C LYS A 454 19.81 14.10 -14.46
N ILE A 455 19.52 13.36 -15.53
CA ILE A 455 19.11 13.93 -16.83
C ILE A 455 17.81 14.72 -16.64
N THR A 456 16.82 14.17 -15.96
CA THR A 456 15.56 14.87 -15.67
C THR A 456 15.78 16.12 -14.82
N LYS A 457 16.62 16.05 -13.78
CA LYS A 457 16.93 17.20 -12.90
C LYS A 457 17.74 18.30 -13.61
N GLN A 458 18.67 17.93 -14.50
CA GLN A 458 19.52 18.90 -15.18
C GLN A 458 18.89 19.43 -16.48
N ALA A 459 17.98 18.67 -17.07
CA ALA A 459 17.35 18.95 -18.35
C ALA A 459 18.37 19.44 -19.41
N PRO A 460 19.45 18.66 -19.68
CA PRO A 460 20.42 19.04 -20.71
C PRO A 460 19.74 19.24 -22.07
N ASP A 461 20.33 20.09 -22.91
CA ASP A 461 19.89 20.22 -24.29
C ASP A 461 20.23 18.93 -25.05
N LEU A 462 19.20 18.20 -25.48
CA LEU A 462 19.35 16.94 -26.22
C LEU A 462 19.12 17.12 -27.73
N SER A 463 19.04 18.36 -28.22
CA SER A 463 18.77 18.64 -29.64
C SER A 463 19.86 18.18 -30.60
N GLU A 464 21.09 17.98 -30.10
CA GLU A 464 22.20 17.43 -30.90
C GLU A 464 22.06 15.92 -31.17
N TYR A 465 21.27 15.21 -30.37
CA TYR A 465 21.04 13.77 -30.52
C TYR A 465 19.99 13.49 -31.60
N THR A 466 20.41 13.62 -32.85
CA THR A 466 19.56 13.34 -34.04
C THR A 466 18.92 11.95 -34.04
N CYS A 467 19.49 10.98 -33.31
CA CYS A 467 18.92 9.65 -33.14
C CYS A 467 17.56 9.62 -32.42
N LEU A 468 17.21 10.66 -31.65
CA LEU A 468 15.88 10.79 -31.05
C LEU A 468 14.79 11.01 -32.11
N ASP A 469 15.13 11.55 -33.28
CA ASP A 469 14.19 11.77 -34.41
C ASP A 469 12.92 12.54 -33.99
N GLY A 470 13.12 13.60 -33.21
CA GLY A 470 12.03 14.43 -32.69
C GLY A 470 11.24 13.82 -31.52
N LEU A 471 11.63 12.64 -31.03
CA LEU A 471 11.08 12.08 -29.79
C LEU A 471 11.51 12.93 -28.59
N ASP A 472 10.54 13.34 -27.77
CA ASP A 472 10.81 14.07 -26.54
C ASP A 472 11.31 13.11 -25.45
N PHE A 473 12.58 13.19 -25.10
CA PHE A 473 13.20 12.35 -24.06
C PHE A 473 12.54 12.55 -22.69
N TYR A 474 11.97 13.73 -22.43
CA TYR A 474 11.39 14.10 -21.15
C TYR A 474 9.89 13.77 -21.04
N ASP A 475 9.27 13.22 -22.09
CA ASP A 475 7.87 12.82 -22.04
C ASP A 475 7.70 11.53 -21.22
N GLU A 476 6.98 11.66 -20.10
CA GLU A 476 6.68 10.56 -19.17
C GLU A 476 5.54 9.64 -19.66
N SER A 477 4.95 9.91 -20.83
CA SER A 477 3.91 9.05 -21.38
C SER A 477 4.43 7.63 -21.58
N LEU A 478 3.57 6.63 -21.26
CA LEU A 478 3.93 5.21 -21.43
C LEU A 478 4.44 4.93 -22.85
N LYS A 479 3.82 5.55 -23.86
CA LYS A 479 4.20 5.40 -25.27
C LYS A 479 5.65 5.83 -25.51
N THR A 480 6.01 7.04 -25.09
CA THR A 480 7.36 7.59 -25.30
C THR A 480 8.40 6.79 -24.52
N GLN A 481 8.09 6.42 -23.28
CA GLN A 481 8.95 5.55 -22.46
C GLN A 481 9.18 4.18 -23.11
N PHE A 482 8.15 3.59 -23.73
CA PHE A 482 8.29 2.36 -24.52
C PHE A 482 9.20 2.54 -25.73
N GLU A 483 9.05 3.63 -26.48
CA GLU A 483 9.89 3.94 -27.65
C GLU A 483 11.35 4.18 -27.25
N LEU A 484 11.61 4.91 -26.15
CA LEU A 484 12.94 5.13 -25.59
C LEU A 484 13.63 3.81 -25.20
N ALA A 485 12.92 2.95 -24.47
CA ALA A 485 13.44 1.67 -24.00
C ALA A 485 13.59 0.60 -25.10
N THR A 486 13.06 0.82 -26.32
CA THR A 486 13.11 -0.16 -27.41
C THR A 486 13.73 0.39 -28.69
N LEU A 487 13.05 1.30 -29.37
CA LEU A 487 13.43 1.82 -30.68
C LEU A 487 14.58 2.83 -30.60
N LYS A 488 14.65 3.60 -29.51
CA LYS A 488 15.70 4.60 -29.28
C LYS A 488 16.70 4.16 -28.20
N LYS A 489 16.78 2.86 -27.94
CA LYS A 489 17.62 2.28 -26.89
C LYS A 489 19.09 2.68 -27.03
N ASP A 490 19.66 2.59 -28.24
CA ASP A 490 21.07 2.97 -28.46
C ASP A 490 21.28 4.48 -28.28
N CYS A 491 20.30 5.29 -28.69
CA CYS A 491 20.34 6.74 -28.50
C CYS A 491 20.31 7.11 -27.00
N MET A 492 19.42 6.47 -26.24
CA MET A 492 19.37 6.60 -24.79
C MET A 492 20.70 6.19 -24.14
N LYS A 493 21.35 5.14 -24.62
CA LYS A 493 22.67 4.73 -24.14
C LYS A 493 23.71 5.82 -24.34
N THR A 494 23.83 6.35 -25.55
CA THR A 494 24.77 7.44 -25.86
C THR A 494 24.52 8.66 -24.97
N ILE A 495 23.27 9.09 -24.83
CA ILE A 495 22.90 10.23 -23.97
C ILE A 495 23.33 9.97 -22.52
N MET A 496 23.04 8.78 -21.98
CA MET A 496 23.38 8.45 -20.61
C MET A 496 24.89 8.35 -20.37
N GLU A 497 25.65 7.83 -21.33
CA GLU A 497 27.12 7.76 -21.29
C GLU A 497 27.74 9.15 -21.33
N GLU A 498 27.27 10.03 -22.22
CA GLU A 498 27.82 11.39 -22.36
C GLU A 498 27.45 12.30 -21.18
N VAL A 499 26.23 12.19 -20.66
CA VAL A 499 25.76 13.04 -19.55
C VAL A 499 26.23 12.54 -18.18
N CYS A 500 26.36 11.23 -17.99
CA CYS A 500 26.62 10.63 -16.68
C CYS A 500 27.92 9.81 -16.59
N GLY A 501 28.57 9.52 -17.72
CA GLY A 501 29.79 8.71 -17.81
C GLY A 501 29.52 7.20 -17.86
N ASP A 502 30.55 6.43 -18.18
CA ASP A 502 30.50 4.99 -18.51
C ASP A 502 29.78 4.11 -17.46
N LYS A 503 29.77 4.53 -16.18
CA LYS A 503 29.11 3.77 -15.11
C LYS A 503 27.60 3.68 -15.30
N SER A 504 26.96 4.69 -15.87
CA SER A 504 25.51 4.72 -16.09
C SER A 504 25.05 3.71 -17.16
N VAL A 505 25.99 3.25 -18.00
CA VAL A 505 25.72 2.36 -19.13
C VAL A 505 26.40 0.99 -19.01
N ALA A 506 27.07 0.72 -17.90
CA ALA A 506 27.82 -0.53 -17.68
C ALA A 506 26.94 -1.78 -17.83
N ASN A 507 25.69 -1.73 -17.31
CA ASN A 507 24.70 -2.80 -17.40
C ASN A 507 23.46 -2.39 -18.22
N PHE A 508 23.63 -1.43 -19.14
CA PHE A 508 22.53 -0.74 -19.82
C PHE A 508 21.48 -1.67 -20.43
N ASP A 509 21.90 -2.78 -21.05
CA ASP A 509 20.98 -3.71 -21.70
C ASP A 509 20.03 -4.41 -20.71
N GLU A 510 20.56 -4.75 -19.53
CA GLU A 510 19.80 -5.37 -18.43
C GLU A 510 18.88 -4.34 -17.78
N ASP A 511 19.41 -3.14 -17.48
CA ASP A 511 18.64 -2.05 -16.87
C ASP A 511 17.48 -1.59 -17.75
N ALA A 512 17.72 -1.42 -19.07
CA ALA A 512 16.69 -1.05 -20.04
C ALA A 512 15.62 -2.15 -20.20
N ALA A 513 16.01 -3.44 -20.12
CA ALA A 513 15.06 -4.54 -20.11
C ALA A 513 14.20 -4.53 -18.83
N GLY A 514 14.78 -4.17 -17.69
CA GLY A 514 14.09 -3.95 -16.42
C GLY A 514 13.02 -2.86 -16.52
N ILE A 515 13.33 -1.72 -17.12
CA ILE A 515 12.34 -0.65 -17.39
C ILE A 515 11.20 -1.18 -18.26
N LEU A 516 11.53 -1.84 -19.37
CA LEU A 516 10.53 -2.34 -20.30
C LEU A 516 9.55 -3.31 -19.62
N LYS A 517 10.05 -4.13 -18.70
CA LYS A 517 9.25 -5.03 -17.87
C LYS A 517 8.31 -4.25 -16.94
N ASN A 518 8.81 -3.22 -16.27
CA ASN A 518 8.02 -2.33 -15.41
C ASN A 518 6.90 -1.60 -16.19
N LEU A 519 7.23 -1.04 -17.37
CA LEU A 519 6.25 -0.37 -18.24
C LEU A 519 5.12 -1.31 -18.68
N LYS A 520 5.45 -2.55 -19.02
CA LYS A 520 4.43 -3.58 -19.37
C LYS A 520 3.53 -3.91 -18.20
N MET A 521 4.05 -3.93 -16.97
CA MET A 521 3.26 -4.14 -15.77
C MET A 521 2.27 -3.00 -15.54
N ARG A 522 2.74 -1.75 -15.63
CA ARG A 522 1.90 -0.54 -15.51
C ARG A 522 0.78 -0.49 -16.55
N ALA A 523 1.08 -0.81 -17.81
CA ALA A 523 0.10 -0.84 -18.88
C ALA A 523 -1.01 -1.89 -18.66
N ARG A 524 -0.70 -3.03 -18.05
CA ARG A 524 -1.73 -4.04 -17.70
C ARG A 524 -2.65 -3.57 -16.59
N LEU A 525 -2.12 -2.81 -15.63
CA LEU A 525 -2.90 -2.25 -14.51
C LEU A 525 -3.83 -1.13 -14.97
N SER A 526 -3.40 -0.26 -15.89
CA SER A 526 -4.24 0.83 -16.40
C SER A 526 -5.48 0.32 -17.15
N VAL A 527 -5.32 -0.72 -17.99
CA VAL A 527 -6.44 -1.33 -18.73
C VAL A 527 -7.46 -2.01 -17.80
N ALA A 528 -7.04 -2.45 -16.62
CA ALA A 528 -7.92 -3.06 -15.63
C ALA A 528 -8.74 -2.05 -14.81
N LEU A 529 -8.47 -0.74 -14.96
CA LEU A 529 -9.09 0.34 -14.20
C LEU A 529 -10.04 1.20 -15.03
N ASP A 530 -9.92 1.11 -16.36
CA ASP A 530 -10.83 1.71 -17.33
C ASP A 530 -12.04 0.81 -17.66
N ASN A 531 -12.06 -0.42 -17.14
CA ASN A 531 -13.16 -1.39 -17.21
C ASN A 531 -13.71 -1.66 -15.80
#